data_AF-A0A7T0KHD7-F1
#
_entry.id   AF-A0A7T0KHD7-F1
#
_cell.length_a   1.000
_cell.length_b   1.000
_cell.length_c   1.000
_cell.angle_alpha   90.00
_cell.angle_beta   90.00
_cell.angle_gamma   90.00
#
_symmetry.space_group_name_H-M   'P 1'
#
loop_
_entity.id
_entity.type
_entity.pdbx_description
1 polymer ?
#
loop_
_entity_poly.entity_id
_entity_poly.type
_entity_poly.pdbx_seq_one_letter_code
_entity_poly.pdbx_strand_id
1 'polypeptide(L)'
;MRLPPQMAEDEPLTKEKAQELIKKYTWDLNKDEATVKSWDELPVTINPKAYRIEEARRQAEKPPVKVETIGLYVNEFLAVFGMTTEEGPKLEIPEGMTDKELYGYLNEKLYAALPEKGASCKKDLVWMKFTADGFLGVVAASNDVNFDIPEEEEEDVRQRTTAGIIVHSLGKSWNRQFILKFPLIGIPKCLTRDDIENGIGNYLIARGVPILDVYSHRYKSARTRSVPQ
;
A
#
# COMPACT_ATOMS: atom_id res chain seq x y z
N MET A 1 21.53 -4.10 5.78
CA MET A 1 20.32 -3.49 5.17
C MET A 1 20.70 -2.85 3.85
N ARG A 2 20.24 -3.37 2.70
CA ARG A 2 20.42 -2.68 1.41
C ARG A 2 19.09 -2.01 1.08
N LEU A 3 19.07 -0.68 1.07
CA LEU A 3 17.98 0.06 0.47
C LEU A 3 17.82 -0.43 -0.98
N PRO A 4 16.59 -0.53 -1.52
CA PRO A 4 16.43 -0.79 -2.95
C PRO A 4 17.25 0.26 -3.72
N PRO A 5 18.00 -0.11 -4.77
CA PRO A 5 18.65 0.86 -5.64
C PRO A 5 17.65 1.91 -6.07
N GLN A 6 17.97 3.18 -5.82
CA GLN A 6 17.18 4.32 -6.25
C GLN A 6 17.26 4.41 -7.78
N MET A 7 16.10 4.58 -8.42
CA MET A 7 16.06 4.96 -9.83
C MET A 7 16.42 6.43 -9.95
N ALA A 8 17.20 6.79 -10.98
CA ALA A 8 17.45 8.20 -11.24
C ALA A 8 16.15 8.92 -11.65
N GLU A 9 16.02 10.21 -11.35
CA GLU A 9 14.78 10.97 -11.61
C GLU A 9 14.31 10.90 -13.07
N ASP A 10 15.25 10.80 -14.01
CA ASP A 10 14.96 10.75 -15.46
C ASP A 10 15.01 9.33 -16.05
N GLU A 11 15.22 8.31 -15.23
CA GLU A 11 15.29 6.94 -15.71
C GLU A 11 13.88 6.41 -16.06
N PRO A 12 13.60 6.07 -17.32
CA PRO A 12 12.28 5.59 -17.72
C PRO A 12 12.00 4.21 -17.13
N LEU A 13 10.77 4.00 -16.67
CA LEU A 13 10.32 2.67 -16.25
C LEU A 13 10.10 1.79 -17.49
N THR A 14 10.91 0.73 -17.63
CA THR A 14 10.69 -0.30 -18.67
C THR A 14 9.85 -1.45 -18.11
N LYS A 15 9.28 -2.28 -19.00
CA LYS A 15 8.50 -3.45 -18.61
C LYS A 15 9.31 -4.48 -17.84
N GLU A 16 10.58 -4.65 -18.20
CA GLU A 16 11.50 -5.56 -17.53
C GLU A 16 11.76 -5.09 -16.10
N LYS A 17 12.04 -3.80 -15.90
CA LYS A 17 12.22 -3.21 -14.56
C LYS A 17 10.94 -3.25 -13.74
N ALA A 18 9.79 -2.98 -14.33
CA ALA A 18 8.52 -3.09 -13.65
C ALA A 18 8.27 -4.54 -13.19
N GLN A 19 8.60 -5.54 -14.01
CA GLN A 19 8.54 -6.95 -13.62
C GLN A 19 9.55 -7.30 -12.51
N GLU A 20 10.76 -6.73 -12.54
CA GLU A 20 11.73 -6.89 -11.46
C GLU A 20 11.21 -6.29 -10.16
N LEU A 21 10.59 -5.11 -10.21
CA LEU A 21 9.99 -4.46 -9.04
C LEU A 21 8.85 -5.28 -8.45
N ILE A 22 8.04 -5.96 -9.26
CA ILE A 22 7.04 -6.92 -8.77
C ILE A 22 7.71 -8.08 -8.02
N LYS A 23 8.80 -8.63 -8.58
CA LYS A 23 9.52 -9.77 -7.99
C LYS A 23 10.39 -9.39 -6.80
N LYS A 24 10.77 -8.13 -6.69
CA LYS A 24 11.57 -7.57 -5.62
C LYS A 24 10.71 -7.48 -4.38
N TYR A 25 10.49 -8.64 -3.75
CA TYR A 25 9.89 -8.67 -2.42
C TYR A 25 10.67 -7.71 -1.55
N THR A 26 9.97 -6.76 -0.93
CA THR A 26 10.55 -5.80 0.00
C THR A 26 11.07 -6.45 1.28
N TRP A 27 11.39 -7.76 1.27
CA TRP A 27 12.45 -8.39 2.07
C TRP A 27 12.75 -9.83 1.59
N ASP A 28 13.98 -10.05 1.12
CA ASP A 28 14.66 -11.35 1.18
C ASP A 28 15.48 -11.34 2.48
N LEU A 29 14.86 -11.79 3.57
CA LEU A 29 15.60 -12.09 4.78
C LEU A 29 16.49 -13.28 4.46
N ASN A 30 17.81 -13.11 4.60
CA ASN A 30 18.67 -14.25 4.91
C ASN A 30 17.98 -15.01 6.04
N LYS A 31 17.63 -16.27 5.78
CA LYS A 31 16.92 -17.17 6.71
C LYS A 31 17.62 -17.29 8.07
N ASP A 32 18.85 -16.84 8.18
CA ASP A 32 19.71 -16.98 9.34
C ASP A 32 19.52 -15.89 10.43
N GLU A 33 18.83 -14.78 10.15
CA GLU A 33 18.60 -13.70 11.16
C GLU A 33 17.14 -13.62 11.65
N ALA A 34 16.24 -14.47 11.15
CA ALA A 34 14.82 -14.46 11.52
C ALA A 34 14.48 -15.56 12.51
N THR A 35 15.07 -15.54 13.71
CA THR A 35 14.50 -16.25 14.85
C THR A 35 13.30 -15.48 15.39
N VAL A 36 12.16 -15.57 14.72
CA VAL A 36 10.86 -15.32 15.34
C VAL A 36 10.06 -16.61 15.26
N LYS A 37 10.10 -17.39 16.35
CA LYS A 37 9.24 -18.54 16.57
C LYS A 37 7.85 -18.03 16.90
N SER A 38 6.94 -18.11 15.93
CA SER A 38 5.48 -18.03 16.10
C SER A 38 4.89 -16.71 16.66
N TRP A 39 3.69 -16.37 16.18
CA TRP A 39 3.00 -15.08 16.40
C TRP A 39 2.42 -14.91 17.82
N ASP A 40 2.41 -15.98 18.63
CA ASP A 40 1.60 -16.06 19.85
C ASP A 40 2.41 -16.00 21.16
N GLU A 41 3.75 -15.92 21.11
CA GLU A 41 4.62 -16.11 22.30
C GLU A 41 5.31 -14.83 22.82
N LEU A 42 5.00 -13.64 22.30
CA LEU A 42 5.65 -12.38 22.73
C LEU A 42 4.76 -11.53 23.66
N PRO A 43 5.33 -10.89 24.71
CA PRO A 43 4.59 -9.98 25.59
C PRO A 43 3.89 -8.86 24.81
N VAL A 44 2.63 -8.60 25.19
CA VAL A 44 1.63 -7.80 24.45
C VAL A 44 2.00 -6.32 24.29
N THR A 45 2.94 -5.78 25.07
CA THR A 45 3.16 -4.33 25.11
C THR A 45 3.89 -3.78 23.88
N ILE A 46 4.82 -4.49 23.23
CA ILE A 46 5.40 -4.07 21.93
C ILE A 46 6.03 -5.27 21.20
N ASN A 47 5.30 -6.14 20.48
CA ASN A 47 5.99 -6.99 19.47
C ASN A 47 5.08 -7.78 18.51
N PRO A 48 4.70 -7.19 17.36
CA PRO A 48 5.34 -7.57 16.07
C PRO A 48 5.93 -6.39 15.28
N LYS A 49 6.18 -5.26 15.98
CA LYS A 49 5.98 -3.90 15.45
C LYS A 49 7.25 -3.03 15.39
N ALA A 50 8.33 -3.35 16.08
CA ALA A 50 9.47 -2.43 16.26
C ALA A 50 10.19 -2.08 14.93
N TYR A 51 10.43 -3.07 14.06
CA TYR A 51 11.13 -2.83 12.79
C TYR A 51 10.30 -2.00 11.79
N ARG A 52 9.00 -2.32 11.63
CA ARG A 52 8.13 -1.57 10.71
C ARG A 52 7.94 -0.13 11.19
N ILE A 53 7.80 0.06 12.50
CA ILE A 53 7.73 1.40 13.10
C ILE A 53 9.05 2.13 12.90
N GLU A 54 10.20 1.47 13.10
CA GLU A 54 11.50 2.08 12.90
C GLU A 54 11.75 2.46 11.43
N GLU A 55 11.37 1.60 10.49
CA GLU A 55 11.40 1.95 9.08
C GLU A 55 10.45 3.11 8.78
N ALA A 56 9.23 3.09 9.33
CA ALA A 56 8.29 4.20 9.18
C ALA A 56 8.85 5.52 9.73
N ARG A 57 9.60 5.49 10.84
CA ARG A 57 10.34 6.66 11.36
C ARG A 57 11.38 7.15 10.36
N ARG A 58 12.20 6.26 9.80
CA ARG A 58 13.19 6.61 8.76
C ARG A 58 12.55 7.17 7.49
N GLN A 59 11.38 6.68 7.11
CA GLN A 59 10.62 7.24 5.99
C GLN A 59 10.05 8.61 6.35
N ALA A 60 9.61 8.82 7.60
CA ALA A 60 9.12 10.10 8.11
C ALA A 60 10.23 11.17 8.25
N GLU A 61 11.51 10.79 8.26
CA GLU A 61 12.66 11.73 8.20
C GLU A 61 12.85 12.35 6.82
N LYS A 62 12.27 11.75 5.77
CA LYS A 62 12.33 12.25 4.39
C LYS A 62 11.20 13.26 4.14
N PRO A 63 11.38 14.21 3.21
CA PRO A 63 10.29 15.11 2.83
C PRO A 63 9.16 14.34 2.12
N PRO A 64 7.87 14.65 2.39
CA PRO A 64 6.76 14.06 1.67
C PRO A 64 6.78 14.49 0.20
N VAL A 65 6.28 13.61 -0.67
CA VAL A 65 6.15 13.86 -2.11
C VAL A 65 4.72 14.28 -2.42
N LYS A 66 4.56 15.20 -3.38
CA LYS A 66 3.25 15.71 -3.81
C LYS A 66 2.35 14.58 -4.31
N VAL A 67 1.07 14.67 -3.97
CA VAL A 67 0.04 13.69 -4.33
C VAL A 67 -0.07 13.53 -5.85
N GLU A 68 0.06 14.62 -6.59
CA GLU A 68 0.01 14.64 -8.06
C GLU A 68 1.19 13.85 -8.66
N THR A 69 2.39 14.03 -8.10
CA THR A 69 3.59 13.30 -8.52
C THR A 69 3.44 11.80 -8.26
N ILE A 70 2.90 11.42 -7.10
CA ILE A 70 2.61 10.01 -6.79
C ILE A 70 1.63 9.43 -7.82
N GLY A 71 0.57 10.17 -8.17
CA GLY A 71 -0.39 9.73 -9.17
C GLY A 71 0.21 9.52 -10.56
N LEU A 72 1.15 10.37 -10.97
CA LEU A 72 1.90 10.20 -12.23
C LEU A 72 2.73 8.91 -12.23
N TYR A 73 3.45 8.62 -11.14
CA TYR A 73 4.25 7.39 -11.04
C TYR A 73 3.38 6.11 -11.08
N VAL A 74 2.20 6.15 -10.46
CA VAL A 74 1.26 5.01 -10.55
C VAL A 74 0.81 4.81 -11.99
N ASN A 75 0.39 5.88 -12.68
CA ASN A 75 -0.04 5.78 -14.07
C ASN A 75 1.09 5.31 -15.00
N GLU A 76 2.33 5.75 -14.78
CA GLU A 76 3.49 5.24 -15.50
C GLU A 76 3.65 3.73 -15.31
N PHE A 77 3.56 3.24 -14.07
CA PHE A 77 3.64 1.81 -13.76
C PHE A 77 2.53 1.01 -14.45
N LEU A 78 1.28 1.49 -14.40
CA LEU A 78 0.14 0.85 -15.06
C LEU A 78 0.30 0.82 -16.59
N ALA A 79 0.74 1.94 -17.18
CA ALA A 79 0.91 2.07 -18.63
C ALA A 79 1.96 1.09 -19.18
N VAL A 80 3.02 0.81 -18.43
CA VAL A 80 4.07 -0.16 -18.81
C VAL A 80 3.52 -1.59 -18.98
N PHE A 81 2.46 -1.94 -18.25
CA PHE A 81 1.76 -3.21 -18.42
C PHE A 81 0.60 -3.16 -19.42
N GLY A 82 0.37 -2.01 -20.07
CA GLY A 82 -0.76 -1.80 -20.97
C GLY A 82 -2.10 -1.75 -20.23
N MET A 83 -2.09 -1.43 -18.94
CA MET A 83 -3.29 -1.26 -18.14
C MET A 83 -3.88 0.14 -18.32
N THR A 84 -5.17 0.29 -18.04
CA THR A 84 -5.83 1.59 -18.06
C THR A 84 -5.25 2.52 -16.98
N THR A 85 -4.96 3.76 -17.36
CA THR A 85 -4.51 4.83 -16.45
C THR A 85 -5.70 5.66 -15.95
N GLU A 86 -5.51 6.40 -14.86
CA GLU A 86 -6.55 7.22 -14.23
C GLU A 86 -6.11 8.69 -14.20
N GLU A 87 -6.77 9.54 -15.00
CA GLU A 87 -6.47 10.97 -15.08
C GLU A 87 -6.98 11.74 -13.85
N GLY A 88 -8.03 11.25 -13.19
CA GLY A 88 -8.61 11.83 -11.98
C GLY A 88 -8.55 10.86 -10.79
N PRO A 89 -7.35 10.53 -10.28
CA PRO A 89 -7.22 9.52 -9.23
C PRO A 89 -7.67 10.03 -7.88
N LYS A 90 -7.77 11.35 -7.67
CA LYS A 90 -8.23 11.92 -6.41
C LYS A 90 -9.75 11.77 -6.27
N LEU A 91 -10.18 11.10 -5.21
CA LEU A 91 -11.57 11.03 -4.79
C LEU A 91 -11.72 11.76 -3.46
N GLU A 92 -12.41 12.89 -3.49
CA GLU A 92 -12.74 13.67 -2.28
C GLU A 92 -13.75 12.91 -1.42
N ILE A 93 -13.59 13.00 -0.11
CA ILE A 93 -14.43 12.38 0.91
C ILE A 93 -15.15 13.50 1.66
N PRO A 94 -16.49 13.44 1.79
CA PRO A 94 -17.23 14.43 2.57
C PRO A 94 -16.76 14.48 4.04
N GLU A 95 -16.65 15.70 4.57
CA GLU A 95 -16.24 15.92 5.96
C GLU A 95 -17.25 15.33 6.96
N GLY A 96 -16.76 14.92 8.13
CA GLY A 96 -17.59 14.41 9.23
C GLY A 96 -18.12 12.98 9.05
N MET A 97 -17.77 12.30 7.95
CA MET A 97 -18.25 10.95 7.66
C MET A 97 -17.63 9.90 8.60
N THR A 98 -18.50 9.11 9.25
CA THR A 98 -18.10 7.94 10.04
C THR A 98 -17.57 6.83 9.14
N ASP A 99 -16.83 5.87 9.71
CA ASP A 99 -16.27 4.75 8.93
C ASP A 99 -17.35 3.87 8.28
N LYS A 100 -18.53 3.75 8.92
CA LYS A 100 -19.68 3.02 8.36
C LYS A 100 -20.26 3.75 7.16
N GLU A 101 -20.42 5.07 7.24
CA GLU A 101 -20.92 5.89 6.14
C GLU A 101 -19.92 5.92 4.99
N LEU A 102 -18.62 5.94 5.29
CA LEU A 102 -17.54 5.88 4.31
C LEU A 102 -17.64 4.64 3.43
N TYR A 103 -17.86 3.45 4.02
CA TYR A 103 -18.01 2.24 3.23
C TYR A 103 -19.21 2.33 2.27
N GLY A 104 -20.34 2.86 2.74
CA GLY A 104 -21.52 3.08 1.90
C GLY A 104 -21.25 4.05 0.74
N TYR A 105 -20.62 5.18 1.05
CA TYR A 105 -20.21 6.19 0.08
C TYR A 105 -19.26 5.62 -0.98
N LEU A 106 -18.21 4.92 -0.57
CA LEU A 106 -17.24 4.32 -1.49
C LEU A 106 -17.85 3.18 -2.30
N ASN A 107 -18.78 2.40 -1.73
CA ASN A 107 -19.49 1.40 -2.50
C ASN A 107 -20.31 2.02 -3.64
N GLU A 108 -21.01 3.12 -3.39
CA GLU A 108 -21.81 3.82 -4.40
C GLU A 108 -20.92 4.56 -5.42
N LYS A 109 -19.95 5.35 -4.96
CA LYS A 109 -19.17 6.25 -5.82
C LYS A 109 -17.99 5.59 -6.52
N LEU A 110 -17.49 4.47 -5.99
CA LEU A 110 -16.28 3.84 -6.48
C LEU A 110 -16.50 2.35 -6.80
N TYR A 111 -16.79 1.52 -5.80
CA TYR A 111 -16.70 0.06 -5.96
C TYR A 111 -17.73 -0.51 -6.93
N ALA A 112 -18.98 -0.03 -6.89
CA ALA A 112 -20.04 -0.53 -7.75
C ALA A 112 -19.78 -0.27 -9.24
N ALA A 113 -19.10 0.82 -9.57
CA ALA A 113 -18.81 1.21 -10.95
C ALA A 113 -17.59 0.48 -11.55
N LEU A 114 -16.76 -0.21 -10.75
CA LEU A 114 -15.53 -0.84 -11.26
C LEU A 114 -15.80 -1.90 -12.34
N PRO A 115 -16.75 -2.85 -12.19
CA PRO A 115 -17.05 -3.81 -13.23
C PRO A 115 -17.55 -3.18 -14.53
N GLU A 116 -18.37 -2.13 -14.42
CA GLU A 116 -18.89 -1.39 -15.59
C GLU A 116 -17.77 -0.68 -16.35
N LYS A 117 -16.71 -0.27 -15.66
CA LYS A 117 -15.49 0.30 -16.24
C LYS A 117 -14.54 -0.75 -16.82
N GLY A 118 -14.86 -2.05 -16.71
CA GLY A 118 -14.07 -3.15 -17.28
C GLY A 118 -13.15 -3.86 -16.29
N ALA A 119 -13.26 -3.58 -14.99
CA ALA A 119 -12.55 -4.35 -13.98
C ALA A 119 -13.21 -5.74 -13.80
N SER A 120 -12.47 -6.77 -13.40
CA SER A 120 -13.04 -8.12 -13.29
C SER A 120 -13.96 -8.25 -12.08
N CYS A 121 -13.68 -7.47 -11.03
CA CYS A 121 -14.54 -7.39 -9.86
C CYS A 121 -14.45 -6.04 -9.15
N LYS A 122 -15.34 -5.81 -8.17
CA LYS A 122 -15.35 -4.60 -7.33
C LYS A 122 -14.08 -4.41 -6.50
N LYS A 123 -13.21 -5.42 -6.43
CA LYS A 123 -11.97 -5.40 -5.66
C LYS A 123 -10.74 -5.10 -6.50
N ASP A 124 -10.89 -4.94 -7.80
CA ASP A 124 -9.80 -4.61 -8.72
C ASP A 124 -9.56 -3.10 -8.68
N LEU A 125 -8.96 -2.69 -7.57
CA LEU A 125 -8.70 -1.31 -7.21
C LEU A 125 -7.39 -1.27 -6.41
N VAL A 126 -6.51 -0.35 -6.76
CA VAL A 126 -5.47 0.16 -5.85
C VAL A 126 -5.93 1.50 -5.32
N TRP A 127 -5.72 1.73 -4.03
CA TRP A 127 -6.04 2.97 -3.36
C TRP A 127 -4.92 3.37 -2.39
N MET A 128 -4.86 4.66 -2.09
CA MET A 128 -3.84 5.22 -1.22
C MET A 128 -4.47 6.23 -0.27
N LYS A 129 -4.02 6.21 0.98
CA LYS A 129 -4.38 7.22 1.98
C LYS A 129 -3.14 7.90 2.54
N PHE A 130 -3.33 9.13 2.96
CA PHE A 130 -2.26 10.04 3.37
C PHE A 130 -2.44 10.44 4.83
N THR A 131 -1.36 10.86 5.47
CA THR A 131 -1.44 11.53 6.77
C THR A 131 -1.79 13.01 6.61
N ALA A 132 -2.28 13.65 7.67
CA ALA A 132 -2.64 15.07 7.67
C ALA A 132 -1.46 16.00 7.30
N ASP A 133 -0.23 15.57 7.57
CA ASP A 133 1.01 16.27 7.23
C ASP A 133 1.60 15.84 5.86
N GLY A 134 0.82 15.11 5.05
CA GLY A 134 1.10 14.90 3.62
C GLY A 134 1.93 13.66 3.26
N PHE A 135 2.28 12.80 4.22
CA PHE A 135 2.97 11.55 3.90
C PHE A 135 2.02 10.53 3.27
N LEU A 136 2.54 9.75 2.32
CA LEU A 136 1.86 8.56 1.85
C LEU A 136 1.89 7.51 2.97
N GLY A 137 0.72 7.21 3.54
CA GLY A 137 0.63 6.31 4.67
C GLY A 137 0.64 4.85 4.25
N VAL A 138 -0.10 4.49 3.20
CA VAL A 138 -0.15 3.12 2.70
C VAL A 138 -0.57 3.08 1.23
N VAL A 139 0.00 2.12 0.50
CA VAL A 139 -0.51 1.63 -0.78
C VAL A 139 -1.25 0.33 -0.50
N ALA A 140 -2.52 0.29 -0.86
CA ALA A 140 -3.39 -0.84 -0.61
C ALA A 140 -4.22 -1.18 -1.86
N ALA A 141 -4.70 -2.41 -1.96
CA ALA A 141 -5.62 -2.86 -3.00
C ALA A 141 -6.83 -3.54 -2.37
N SER A 142 -7.88 -3.74 -3.17
CA SER A 142 -9.22 -4.22 -2.75
C SER A 142 -10.20 -3.10 -2.39
N ASN A 143 -11.40 -3.49 -1.96
CA ASN A 143 -12.56 -2.63 -1.73
C ASN A 143 -12.87 -2.40 -0.25
N ASP A 144 -11.82 -2.25 0.56
CA ASP A 144 -11.84 -2.20 2.02
C ASP A 144 -11.13 -0.96 2.57
N VAL A 145 -11.15 0.15 1.82
CA VAL A 145 -10.67 1.46 2.29
C VAL A 145 -11.30 1.78 3.64
N ASN A 146 -10.45 2.12 4.60
CA ASN A 146 -10.84 2.58 5.92
C ASN A 146 -9.74 3.50 6.49
N PHE A 147 -10.08 4.24 7.53
CA PHE A 147 -9.19 5.14 8.27
C PHE A 147 -9.07 4.73 9.73
N ASP A 148 -9.22 3.44 9.98
CA ASP A 148 -9.10 2.87 11.31
C ASP A 148 -7.70 3.11 11.88
N ILE A 149 -7.68 3.63 13.10
CA ILE A 149 -6.49 4.06 13.84
C ILE A 149 -6.77 3.90 15.34
N PRO A 150 -5.75 3.52 16.15
CA PRO A 150 -5.90 3.53 17.60
C PRO A 150 -6.33 4.88 18.16
N GLU A 151 -7.10 4.85 19.25
CA GLU A 151 -7.32 6.02 20.11
C GLU A 151 -6.13 6.24 21.06
N GLU A 152 -5.93 7.46 21.56
CA GLU A 152 -4.79 7.85 22.41
C GLU A 152 -4.61 6.97 23.66
N GLU A 153 -5.72 6.48 24.22
CA GLU A 153 -5.73 5.67 25.45
C GLU A 153 -6.01 4.18 25.16
N GLU A 154 -6.00 3.76 23.90
CA GLU A 154 -6.32 2.38 23.53
C GLU A 154 -5.17 1.41 23.82
N GLU A 155 -5.32 0.64 24.89
CA GLU A 155 -4.31 -0.36 25.28
C GLU A 155 -4.26 -1.57 24.32
N ASP A 156 -5.40 -2.03 23.79
CA ASP A 156 -5.48 -3.19 22.90
C ASP A 156 -5.76 -2.81 21.44
N VAL A 157 -4.70 -2.41 20.75
CA VAL A 157 -4.76 -2.03 19.33
C VAL A 157 -4.84 -3.22 18.36
N ARG A 158 -5.06 -4.47 18.81
CA ARG A 158 -5.04 -5.65 17.93
C ARG A 158 -6.18 -5.69 16.92
N GLN A 159 -7.27 -4.97 17.19
CA GLN A 159 -8.38 -4.80 16.24
C GLN A 159 -8.09 -3.75 15.17
N ARG A 160 -6.98 -3.00 15.31
CA ARG A 160 -6.65 -1.90 14.41
C ARG A 160 -5.84 -2.36 13.20
N THR A 161 -5.97 -1.64 12.10
CA THR A 161 -5.12 -1.90 10.92
C THR A 161 -3.64 -1.65 11.22
N THR A 162 -2.75 -2.44 10.62
CA THR A 162 -1.30 -2.27 10.78
C THR A 162 -0.85 -0.86 10.40
N ALA A 163 -1.38 -0.32 9.30
CA ALA A 163 -1.11 1.05 8.87
C ALA A 163 -1.57 2.07 9.92
N GLY A 164 -2.76 1.88 10.51
CA GLY A 164 -3.27 2.73 11.59
C GLY A 164 -2.36 2.73 12.81
N ILE A 165 -1.93 1.54 13.25
CA ILE A 165 -0.99 1.40 14.37
C ILE A 165 0.33 2.12 14.09
N ILE A 166 0.88 1.99 12.87
CA ILE A 166 2.13 2.64 12.49
C ILE A 166 1.96 4.17 12.52
N VAL A 167 0.94 4.70 11.86
CA VAL A 167 0.68 6.16 11.81
C VAL A 167 0.46 6.74 13.21
N HIS A 168 -0.31 6.06 14.05
CA HIS A 168 -0.50 6.45 15.45
C HIS A 168 0.81 6.44 16.23
N SER A 169 1.65 5.40 16.08
CA SER A 169 2.95 5.31 16.76
C SER A 169 3.96 6.41 16.38
N LEU A 170 3.72 7.09 15.24
CA LEU A 170 4.51 8.24 14.79
C LEU A 170 3.92 9.58 15.27
N GLY A 171 2.83 9.57 16.07
CA GLY A 171 2.11 10.77 16.48
C GLY A 171 1.42 11.50 15.32
N LYS A 172 1.07 10.77 14.25
CA LYS A 172 0.41 11.30 13.06
C LYS A 172 -1.06 10.88 13.02
N SER A 173 -1.85 11.59 12.23
CA SER A 173 -3.26 11.29 11.98
C SER A 173 -3.55 11.14 10.48
N TRP A 174 -4.65 10.48 10.15
CA TRP A 174 -5.07 10.31 8.77
C TRP A 174 -5.64 11.61 8.17
N ASN A 175 -5.27 11.89 6.92
CA ASN A 175 -6.01 12.83 6.08
C ASN A 175 -7.29 12.13 5.58
N ARG A 176 -8.45 12.58 6.08
CA ARG A 176 -9.77 12.04 5.73
C ARG A 176 -10.49 12.82 4.63
N GLN A 177 -9.82 13.77 3.97
CA GLN A 177 -10.43 14.60 2.93
C GLN A 177 -10.43 13.92 1.56
N PHE A 178 -9.51 12.99 1.29
CA PHE A 178 -9.47 12.28 0.02
C PHE A 178 -8.68 10.96 0.10
N ILE A 179 -8.83 10.15 -0.94
CA ILE A 179 -7.92 9.06 -1.29
C ILE A 179 -7.45 9.22 -2.73
N LEU A 180 -6.35 8.56 -3.10
CA LEU A 180 -6.13 8.22 -4.49
C LEU A 180 -6.75 6.86 -4.80
N LYS A 181 -7.34 6.72 -5.98
CA LYS A 181 -7.98 5.49 -6.49
C LYS A 181 -7.49 5.20 -7.91
N PHE A 182 -7.17 3.93 -8.17
CA PHE A 182 -6.72 3.44 -9.46
C PHE A 182 -7.45 2.14 -9.78
N PRO A 183 -8.53 2.17 -10.57
CA PRO A 183 -9.18 0.98 -11.09
C PRO A 183 -8.17 0.08 -11.82
N LEU A 184 -8.09 -1.19 -11.45
CA LEU A 184 -7.16 -2.12 -12.09
C LEU A 184 -7.84 -2.83 -13.26
N ILE A 185 -7.88 -2.13 -14.39
CA ILE A 185 -8.48 -2.64 -15.63
C ILE A 185 -7.35 -3.17 -16.53
N GLY A 186 -7.53 -4.39 -17.05
CA GLY A 186 -6.57 -5.01 -17.97
C GLY A 186 -5.35 -5.63 -17.28
N ILE A 187 -5.47 -6.12 -16.04
CA ILE A 187 -4.38 -6.85 -15.36
C ILE A 187 -3.86 -7.98 -16.28
N PRO A 188 -2.56 -8.01 -16.61
CA PRO A 188 -2.00 -9.08 -17.43
C PRO A 188 -2.24 -10.47 -16.83
N LYS A 189 -2.55 -11.48 -17.65
CA LYS A 189 -2.90 -12.84 -17.20
C LYS A 189 -1.85 -13.50 -16.28
N CYS A 190 -0.58 -13.09 -16.39
CA CYS A 190 0.52 -13.61 -15.57
C CYS A 190 0.71 -12.88 -14.24
N LEU A 191 -0.07 -11.82 -13.99
CA LEU A 191 -0.01 -10.99 -12.79
C LEU A 191 -1.34 -11.05 -12.04
N THR A 192 -1.26 -10.82 -10.74
CA THR A 192 -2.40 -10.67 -9.85
C THR A 192 -2.51 -9.21 -9.41
N ARG A 193 -3.65 -8.84 -8.84
CA ARG A 193 -3.82 -7.55 -8.17
C ARG A 193 -2.72 -7.28 -7.13
N ASP A 194 -2.41 -8.28 -6.31
CA ASP A 194 -1.37 -8.18 -5.28
C ASP A 194 0.01 -7.94 -5.92
N ASP A 195 0.28 -8.50 -7.10
CA ASP A 195 1.52 -8.22 -7.85
C ASP A 195 1.58 -6.76 -8.31
N ILE A 196 0.47 -6.21 -8.82
CA ILE A 196 0.38 -4.81 -9.26
C ILE A 196 0.59 -3.87 -8.07
N GLU A 197 -0.09 -4.13 -6.96
CA GLU A 197 0.03 -3.37 -5.72
C GLU A 197 1.46 -3.33 -5.18
N ASN A 198 2.10 -4.51 -5.06
CA ASN A 198 3.50 -4.62 -4.64
C ASN A 198 4.44 -3.87 -5.60
N GLY A 199 4.22 -4.06 -6.91
CA GLY A 199 5.00 -3.39 -7.94
C GLY A 199 4.90 -1.86 -7.87
N ILE A 200 3.69 -1.32 -7.65
CA ILE A 200 3.46 0.11 -7.44
C ILE A 200 4.21 0.59 -6.19
N GLY A 201 4.04 -0.08 -5.05
CA GLY A 201 4.72 0.30 -3.81
C GLY A 201 6.24 0.32 -3.97
N ASN A 202 6.80 -0.72 -4.60
CA ASN A 202 8.22 -0.82 -4.87
C ASN A 202 8.73 0.23 -5.85
N TYR A 203 7.93 0.54 -6.88
CA TYR A 203 8.26 1.59 -7.82
C TYR A 203 8.31 2.96 -7.15
N LEU A 204 7.31 3.28 -6.33
CA LEU A 204 7.26 4.53 -5.56
C LEU A 204 8.48 4.67 -4.65
N ILE A 205 8.86 3.60 -3.93
CA ILE A 205 10.08 3.60 -3.10
C ILE A 205 11.34 3.81 -3.95
N ALA A 206 11.43 3.15 -5.10
CA ALA A 206 12.56 3.31 -6.01
C ALA A 206 12.66 4.74 -6.57
N ARG A 207 11.52 5.43 -6.74
CA ARG A 207 11.40 6.85 -7.10
C ARG A 207 11.55 7.81 -5.92
N GLY A 208 11.91 7.30 -4.74
CA GLY A 208 12.19 8.12 -3.55
C GLY A 208 10.96 8.59 -2.78
N VAL A 209 9.76 8.09 -3.10
CA VAL A 209 8.54 8.41 -2.36
C VAL A 209 8.57 7.72 -0.99
N PRO A 210 8.51 8.48 0.14
CA PRO A 210 8.42 7.88 1.46
C PRO A 210 7.03 7.29 1.69
N ILE A 211 6.98 6.03 2.10
CA ILE A 211 5.75 5.32 2.47
C ILE A 211 5.87 4.93 3.94
N LEU A 212 4.90 5.30 4.78
CA LEU A 212 4.98 4.98 6.21
C LEU A 212 4.75 3.48 6.46
N ASP A 213 3.71 2.92 5.87
CA ASP A 213 3.48 1.47 5.88
C ASP A 213 4.11 0.80 4.65
N VAL A 214 5.45 0.70 4.66
CA VAL A 214 6.25 0.07 3.60
C VAL A 214 5.85 -1.41 3.34
N TYR A 215 5.20 -2.06 4.31
CA TYR A 215 5.03 -3.52 4.35
C TYR A 215 3.58 -3.96 4.51
N SER A 216 2.61 -3.22 3.96
CA SER A 216 1.19 -3.54 4.03
C SER A 216 0.86 -4.98 3.59
N HIS A 217 1.71 -5.62 2.78
CA HIS A 217 1.63 -7.04 2.42
C HIS A 217 2.41 -7.95 3.35
N ARG A 218 1.66 -8.75 4.12
CA ARG A 218 2.17 -9.95 4.78
C ARG A 218 2.78 -10.89 3.74
N TYR A 219 3.87 -11.54 4.14
CA TYR A 219 4.37 -12.79 3.55
C TYR A 219 3.21 -13.78 3.40
N LYS A 220 2.75 -14.07 2.18
CA LYS A 220 2.10 -15.35 1.92
C LYS A 220 3.25 -16.34 1.83
N SER A 221 3.36 -17.24 2.81
CA SER A 221 4.26 -18.38 2.68
C SER A 221 4.05 -18.97 1.30
N ALA A 222 5.13 -19.21 0.57
CA ALA A 222 5.08 -19.85 -0.73
C ALA A 222 4.20 -21.10 -0.57
N ARG A 223 2.95 -21.05 -1.07
CA ARG A 223 2.22 -22.27 -1.34
C ARG A 223 3.07 -22.91 -2.41
N THR A 224 3.79 -23.95 -2.00
CA THR A 224 4.39 -24.93 -2.88
C THR A 224 3.35 -25.20 -3.96
N ARG A 225 3.59 -24.70 -5.17
CA ARG A 225 2.86 -25.15 -6.33
C ARG A 225 3.26 -26.61 -6.46
N SER A 226 2.43 -27.51 -5.92
CA SER A 226 2.54 -28.92 -6.22
C SER A 226 2.39 -29.03 -7.74
N VAL A 227 3.50 -29.35 -8.40
CA VAL A 227 3.49 -29.76 -9.80
C VAL A 227 2.60 -31.00 -9.85
N PRO A 228 1.51 -31.02 -10.64
CA PRO A 228 0.78 -32.25 -10.87
C PRO A 228 1.72 -33.23 -11.57
N GLN A 229 1.86 -34.44 -11.00
CA GLN A 229 2.49 -35.58 -11.68
C GLN A 229 1.62 -36.04 -12.85
#